data_AF-A0A4Z0D0X1-F1
#
_entry.id   AF-A0A4Z0D0X1-F1
#
_cell.length_a   1.000
_cell.length_b   1.000
_cell.length_c   1.000
_cell.angle_alpha   90.00
_cell.angle_beta   90.00
_cell.angle_gamma   90.00
#
_symmetry.space_group_name_H-M   'P 1'
#
loop_
_entity.id
_entity.type
_entity.pdbx_description
1 polymer ?
#
loop_
_entity_poly.entity_id
_entity_poly.type
_entity_poly.pdbx_seq_one_letter_code
_entity_poly.pdbx_strand_id
1 'polypeptide(L)'
;MASYLNNEEIGISAEVAIAEAFSVPISHYYLARADQNTTKLISSMNLRKLFSIESIPNPVKHIAEGQNPVDFLLVGDKTLSVKTNQKDIGRAAPQKVGQPTHFTYYEYFKDIIGVDEQTYFEDPNRYFKETSIYKISLVINRYWQNMFDCDYLIFFYNIIPALEGYGSIGYRVFGRNAVPPRWRPELFSFTKSSPATWNESNTLKYNGITLGNFQVHRNRDCFKFRFNMDGIIKLIENGDI
;
A
#
# COMPACT_ATOMS: atom_id res chain seq x y z
N MET A 1 -21.40 1.30 -15.87
CA MET A 1 -20.29 2.19 -16.31
C MET A 1 -19.48 2.56 -15.08
N ALA A 2 -18.33 1.92 -14.85
CA ALA A 2 -17.48 2.15 -13.67
C ALA A 2 -16.41 3.25 -13.90
N SER A 3 -16.60 4.11 -14.91
CA SER A 3 -15.54 4.97 -15.47
C SER A 3 -15.15 6.20 -14.63
N TYR A 4 -15.56 6.30 -13.36
CA TYR A 4 -15.32 7.50 -12.53
C TYR A 4 -14.85 7.23 -11.10
N LEU A 5 -14.75 5.99 -10.64
CA LEU A 5 -14.30 5.72 -9.28
C LEU A 5 -12.80 5.91 -9.15
N ASN A 6 -12.38 6.79 -8.24
CA ASN A 6 -10.98 6.96 -7.92
C ASN A 6 -10.53 5.91 -6.87
N ASN A 7 -9.21 5.72 -6.71
CA ASN A 7 -8.69 4.69 -5.81
C ASN A 7 -9.02 4.97 -4.32
N GLU A 8 -9.19 6.23 -3.94
CA GLU A 8 -9.50 6.62 -2.56
C GLU A 8 -10.95 6.28 -2.23
N GLU A 9 -11.90 6.61 -3.10
CA GLU A 9 -13.32 6.24 -2.96
C GLU A 9 -13.48 4.72 -2.81
N ILE A 10 -12.76 3.95 -3.61
CA ILE A 10 -12.79 2.48 -3.54
C ILE A 10 -12.23 1.96 -2.22
N GLY A 11 -11.13 2.54 -1.73
CA GLY A 11 -10.55 2.20 -0.43
C GLY A 11 -11.53 2.47 0.71
N ILE A 12 -12.12 3.67 0.72
CA ILE A 12 -13.14 4.08 1.69
C ILE A 12 -14.35 3.13 1.63
N SER A 13 -14.85 2.78 0.44
CA SER A 13 -15.95 1.81 0.30
C SER A 13 -15.63 0.45 0.91
N ALA A 14 -14.38 -0.03 0.81
CA ALA A 14 -13.98 -1.30 1.41
C ALA A 14 -14.00 -1.24 2.94
N GLU A 15 -13.52 -0.15 3.52
CA GLU A 15 -13.59 0.08 4.97
C GLU A 15 -15.04 0.18 5.45
N VAL A 16 -15.88 0.93 4.73
CA VAL A 16 -17.31 1.04 5.05
C VAL A 16 -18.00 -0.32 5.01
N ALA A 17 -17.72 -1.15 4.00
CA ALA A 17 -18.29 -2.50 3.91
C ALA A 17 -17.93 -3.36 5.14
N ILE A 18 -16.67 -3.30 5.60
CA ILE A 18 -16.24 -3.99 6.82
C ILE A 18 -16.99 -3.44 8.04
N ALA A 19 -17.04 -2.13 8.20
CA ALA A 19 -17.70 -1.54 9.36
C ALA A 19 -19.21 -1.87 9.42
N GLU A 20 -19.91 -1.80 8.29
CA GLU A 20 -21.31 -2.21 8.19
C GLU A 20 -21.49 -3.68 8.54
N ALA A 21 -20.63 -4.56 7.99
CA ALA A 21 -20.69 -5.98 8.27
C ALA A 21 -20.54 -6.30 9.75
N PHE A 22 -19.72 -5.55 10.51
CA PHE A 22 -19.47 -5.76 11.94
C PHE A 22 -20.21 -4.78 12.87
N SER A 23 -21.06 -3.91 12.34
CA SER A 23 -21.78 -2.88 13.09
C SER A 23 -20.85 -1.92 13.85
N VAL A 24 -19.70 -1.59 13.26
CA VAL A 24 -18.77 -0.57 13.79
C VAL A 24 -19.22 0.82 13.35
N PRO A 25 -19.37 1.79 14.27
CA PRO A 25 -19.72 3.16 13.90
C PRO A 25 -18.66 3.82 13.01
N ILE A 26 -19.11 4.54 11.99
CA ILE A 26 -18.28 5.40 11.12
C ILE A 26 -18.89 6.81 11.10
N SER A 27 -18.06 7.85 10.98
CA SER A 27 -18.55 9.23 10.86
C SER A 27 -19.35 9.45 9.57
N HIS A 28 -20.40 10.29 9.64
CA HIS A 28 -21.23 10.61 8.48
C HIS A 28 -20.41 11.22 7.32
N TYR A 29 -19.38 12.00 7.64
CA TYR A 29 -18.48 12.58 6.64
C TYR A 29 -17.68 11.52 5.89
N TYR A 30 -17.23 10.46 6.58
CA TYR A 30 -16.50 9.37 5.94
C TYR A 30 -17.43 8.51 5.07
N LEU A 31 -18.62 8.17 5.59
CA LEU A 31 -19.65 7.42 4.85
C LEU A 31 -20.05 8.12 3.54
N ALA A 32 -20.15 9.45 3.55
CA ALA A 32 -20.54 10.23 2.36
C ALA A 32 -19.53 10.14 1.20
N ARG A 33 -18.30 9.69 1.46
CA ARG A 33 -17.24 9.52 0.46
C ARG A 33 -17.19 8.11 -0.14
N ALA A 34 -17.96 7.17 0.42
CA ALA A 34 -18.02 5.80 -0.08
C ALA A 34 -18.95 5.70 -1.30
N ASP A 35 -18.52 4.93 -2.30
CA ASP A 35 -19.39 4.48 -3.38
C ASP A 35 -20.23 3.26 -2.94
N GLN A 36 -21.56 3.38 -3.05
CA GLN A 36 -22.51 2.36 -2.60
C GLN A 36 -22.41 1.05 -3.37
N ASN A 37 -22.11 1.10 -4.67
CA ASN A 37 -22.03 -0.13 -5.48
C ASN A 37 -20.80 -0.96 -5.10
N THR A 38 -19.67 -0.28 -4.88
CA THR A 38 -18.44 -0.88 -4.39
C THR A 38 -18.62 -1.46 -2.99
N THR A 39 -19.26 -0.72 -2.07
CA THR A 39 -19.57 -1.21 -0.71
C THR A 39 -20.43 -2.48 -0.76
N LYS A 40 -21.49 -2.50 -1.58
CA LYS A 40 -22.35 -3.67 -1.76
C LYS A 40 -21.61 -4.85 -2.37
N LEU A 41 -20.78 -4.62 -3.38
CA LEU A 41 -19.96 -5.65 -4.00
C LEU A 41 -19.04 -6.32 -2.97
N ILE A 42 -18.31 -5.53 -2.19
CA ILE A 42 -17.38 -6.07 -1.17
C ILE A 42 -18.16 -6.82 -0.08
N SER A 43 -19.30 -6.28 0.34
CA SER A 43 -20.19 -6.93 1.32
C SER A 43 -20.71 -8.30 0.85
N SER A 44 -20.84 -8.50 -0.47
CA SER A 44 -21.29 -9.77 -1.04
C SER A 44 -20.32 -10.94 -0.79
N MET A 45 -19.07 -10.66 -0.38
CA MET A 45 -18.07 -11.67 -0.05
C MET A 45 -18.29 -12.34 1.32
N ASN A 46 -19.35 -11.97 2.06
CA ASN A 46 -19.62 -12.42 3.42
C ASN A 46 -18.43 -12.16 4.36
N LEU A 47 -18.18 -10.89 4.64
CA LEU A 47 -17.00 -10.43 5.38
C LEU A 47 -16.85 -11.08 6.77
N ARG A 48 -17.95 -11.41 7.46
CA ARG A 48 -17.89 -12.15 8.74
C ARG A 48 -17.29 -13.54 8.57
N LYS A 49 -17.69 -14.25 7.50
CA LYS A 49 -17.11 -15.56 7.17
C LYS A 49 -15.64 -15.44 6.76
N LEU A 50 -15.28 -14.42 5.98
CA LEU A 50 -13.90 -14.14 5.60
C LEU A 50 -13.02 -13.96 6.84
N PHE A 51 -13.39 -13.08 7.76
CA PHE A 51 -12.63 -12.84 9.00
C PHE A 51 -12.47 -14.12 9.83
N SER A 52 -13.53 -14.93 9.90
CA SER A 52 -13.48 -16.22 10.60
C SER A 52 -12.52 -17.22 9.96
N ILE A 53 -12.48 -17.31 8.63
CA ILE A 53 -11.58 -18.23 7.91
C ILE A 53 -10.12 -17.81 8.10
N GLU A 54 -9.87 -16.51 7.99
CA GLU A 54 -8.53 -15.92 8.06
C GLU A 54 -8.06 -15.67 9.51
N SER A 55 -8.88 -16.07 10.50
CA SER A 55 -8.61 -15.87 11.93
C SER A 55 -8.29 -14.41 12.29
N ILE A 56 -9.00 -13.46 11.66
CA ILE A 56 -8.90 -12.02 11.94
C ILE A 56 -9.88 -11.69 13.06
N PRO A 57 -9.44 -11.10 14.18
CA PRO A 57 -10.34 -10.66 15.24
C PRO A 57 -11.34 -9.61 14.73
N ASN A 58 -12.54 -9.60 15.30
CA ASN A 58 -13.59 -8.68 14.86
C ASN A 58 -13.15 -7.21 15.05
N PRO A 59 -13.48 -6.32 14.09
CA PRO A 59 -13.31 -4.88 14.26
C PRO A 59 -14.15 -4.35 15.44
N VAL A 60 -13.55 -3.47 16.24
CA VAL A 60 -14.22 -2.79 17.37
C VAL A 60 -14.35 -1.29 17.13
N LYS A 61 -13.45 -0.70 16.34
CA LYS A 61 -13.44 0.75 16.08
C LYS A 61 -12.80 1.06 14.73
N HIS A 62 -13.41 1.95 13.96
CA HIS A 62 -12.79 2.57 12.78
C HIS A 62 -11.92 3.75 13.22
N ILE A 63 -10.68 3.80 12.72
CA ILE A 63 -9.66 4.76 13.16
C ILE A 63 -8.86 5.38 12.00
N ALA A 64 -9.25 5.16 10.74
CA ALA A 64 -8.52 5.62 9.54
C ALA A 64 -8.43 7.15 9.40
N GLU A 65 -9.32 7.89 10.05
CA GLU A 65 -9.36 9.36 9.98
C GLU A 65 -8.07 10.01 10.53
N GLY A 66 -7.72 11.19 10.02
CA GLY A 66 -6.60 11.98 10.56
C GLY A 66 -5.20 11.44 10.24
N GLN A 67 -5.00 10.80 9.09
CA GLN A 67 -3.71 10.24 8.65
C GLN A 67 -3.21 9.07 9.52
N ASN A 68 -4.13 8.35 10.17
CA ASN A 68 -3.78 7.14 10.90
C ASN A 68 -3.18 6.10 9.92
N PRO A 69 -2.06 5.44 10.26
CA PRO A 69 -1.49 4.40 9.41
C PRO A 69 -2.38 3.16 9.26
N VAL A 70 -3.34 2.98 10.18
CA VAL A 70 -4.20 1.79 10.24
C VAL A 70 -5.68 2.18 10.26
N ASP A 71 -6.53 1.29 9.74
CA ASP A 71 -7.92 1.61 9.41
C ASP A 71 -8.89 1.16 10.52
N PHE A 72 -8.59 0.04 11.19
CA PHE A 72 -9.41 -0.49 12.30
C PHE A 72 -8.58 -0.94 13.50
N LEU A 73 -9.15 -0.70 14.69
CA LEU A 73 -8.84 -1.45 15.90
C LEU A 73 -9.74 -2.70 15.94
N LEU A 74 -9.16 -3.83 16.28
CA LEU A 74 -9.81 -5.12 16.42
C LEU A 74 -9.83 -5.55 17.89
N VAL A 75 -10.61 -6.58 18.20
CA VAL A 75 -10.61 -7.23 19.52
C VAL A 75 -9.20 -7.65 19.92
N GLY A 76 -8.82 -7.40 21.17
CA GLY A 76 -7.51 -7.74 21.72
C GLY A 76 -6.39 -6.76 21.32
N ASP A 77 -6.75 -5.50 21.08
CA ASP A 77 -5.85 -4.40 20.70
C ASP A 77 -5.03 -4.70 19.43
N LYS A 78 -5.58 -5.54 18.55
CA LYS A 78 -5.01 -5.83 17.23
C LYS A 78 -5.45 -4.79 16.23
N THR A 79 -4.71 -4.69 15.14
CA THR A 79 -4.89 -3.63 14.15
C THR A 79 -5.06 -4.21 12.75
N LEU A 80 -5.94 -3.60 11.95
CA LEU A 80 -6.23 -4.01 10.57
C LEU A 80 -6.08 -2.84 9.61
N SER A 81 -5.26 -2.99 8.58
CA SER A 81 -5.27 -2.11 7.42
C SER A 81 -6.02 -2.75 6.25
N VAL A 82 -6.70 -1.91 5.47
CA VAL A 82 -7.45 -2.28 4.28
C VAL A 82 -6.78 -1.58 3.10
N LYS A 83 -6.49 -2.35 2.06
CA LYS A 83 -5.99 -1.83 0.79
C LYS A 83 -6.86 -2.38 -0.34
N THR A 84 -6.93 -1.63 -1.42
CA THR A 84 -7.74 -1.98 -2.57
C THR A 84 -6.98 -1.75 -3.86
N ASN A 85 -7.29 -2.53 -4.89
CA ASN A 85 -6.83 -2.25 -6.23
C ASN A 85 -7.94 -2.50 -7.27
N GLN A 86 -8.01 -1.62 -8.26
CA GLN A 86 -9.10 -1.60 -9.24
C GLN A 86 -9.13 -2.85 -10.13
N LYS A 87 -7.97 -3.29 -10.62
CA LYS A 87 -7.80 -4.35 -11.63
C LYS A 87 -6.56 -5.18 -11.35
N ASP A 88 -6.72 -6.50 -11.39
CA ASP A 88 -5.74 -7.50 -10.98
C ASP A 88 -5.27 -7.29 -9.53
N ILE A 89 -4.41 -8.16 -9.01
CA ILE A 89 -3.78 -7.93 -7.70
C ILE A 89 -3.05 -6.58 -7.71
N GLY A 90 -2.31 -6.26 -8.78
CA GLY A 90 -1.79 -4.91 -9.02
C GLY A 90 -0.89 -4.36 -7.92
N ARG A 91 -1.11 -3.11 -7.50
CA ARG A 91 -0.15 -2.35 -6.70
C ARG A 91 -0.77 -1.70 -5.47
N ALA A 92 -0.02 -1.65 -4.38
CA ALA A 92 -0.44 -0.98 -3.15
C ALA A 92 0.68 -0.07 -2.59
N ALA A 93 0.29 1.06 -2.02
CA ALA A 93 1.19 2.01 -1.39
C ALA A 93 1.19 1.82 0.14
N PRO A 94 2.35 1.88 0.81
CA PRO A 94 2.40 2.10 2.25
C PRO A 94 1.74 3.45 2.59
N GLN A 95 0.96 3.52 3.67
CA GLN A 95 0.07 4.66 3.94
C GLN A 95 0.83 5.99 4.05
N LYS A 96 1.88 6.04 4.88
CA LYS A 96 2.61 7.29 5.18
C LYS A 96 3.72 7.61 4.17
N VAL A 97 4.47 6.59 3.78
CA VAL A 97 5.69 6.77 2.98
C VAL A 97 5.51 6.45 1.51
N GLY A 98 4.36 5.90 1.09
CA GLY A 98 4.11 5.48 -0.29
C GLY A 98 3.75 6.63 -1.24
N GLN A 99 3.19 7.74 -0.75
CA GLN A 99 2.95 8.97 -1.52
C GLN A 99 3.33 10.25 -0.74
N PRO A 100 4.55 10.35 -0.20
CA PRO A 100 4.93 11.42 0.71
C PRO A 100 5.24 12.71 -0.07
N THR A 101 5.07 13.85 0.59
CA THR A 101 5.70 15.10 0.18
C THR A 101 7.22 14.98 0.31
N HIS A 102 7.99 15.91 -0.27
CA HIS A 102 9.43 15.97 -0.11
C HIS A 102 9.85 16.05 1.36
N PHE A 103 9.10 16.81 2.17
CA PHE A 103 9.33 16.92 3.61
C PHE A 103 9.03 15.62 4.35
N THR A 104 7.86 15.00 4.09
CA THR A 104 7.53 13.71 4.72
C THR A 104 8.54 12.62 4.33
N TYR A 105 9.04 12.63 3.09
CA TYR A 105 10.08 11.70 2.68
C TYR A 105 11.39 11.94 3.46
N TYR A 106 11.84 13.19 3.58
CA TYR A 106 13.02 13.52 4.36
C TYR A 106 12.90 13.02 5.81
N GLU A 107 11.80 13.32 6.49
CA GLU A 107 11.61 12.95 7.89
C GLU A 107 11.67 11.43 8.13
N TYR A 108 11.16 10.64 7.19
CA TYR A 108 11.14 9.17 7.30
C TYR A 108 12.43 8.47 6.83
N PHE A 109 13.24 9.14 6.02
CA PHE A 109 14.40 8.56 5.36
C PHE A 109 15.71 9.30 5.63
N LYS A 110 15.74 10.36 6.45
CA LYS A 110 16.96 11.16 6.72
C LYS A 110 18.14 10.34 7.25
N ASP A 111 17.87 9.29 8.03
CA ASP A 111 18.88 8.33 8.50
C ASP A 111 19.52 7.55 7.35
N ILE A 112 18.74 7.27 6.29
CA ILE A 112 19.20 6.56 5.09
C ILE A 112 19.83 7.54 4.10
N ILE A 113 19.24 8.72 3.90
CA ILE A 113 19.73 9.76 2.97
C ILE A 113 21.14 10.20 3.40
N GLY A 114 21.32 10.54 4.69
CA GLY A 114 22.62 10.88 5.28
C GLY A 114 23.10 12.31 4.99
N VAL A 115 22.19 13.25 4.72
CA VAL A 115 22.47 14.68 4.66
C VAL A 115 21.49 15.48 5.52
N ASP A 116 21.87 16.69 5.91
CA ASP A 116 20.97 17.61 6.61
C ASP A 116 19.83 18.12 5.72
N GLU A 117 18.85 18.75 6.35
CA GLU A 117 17.62 19.21 5.72
C GLU A 117 17.89 20.26 4.64
N GLN A 118 18.76 21.23 4.94
CA GLN A 118 19.11 22.29 4.01
C GLN A 118 19.71 21.71 2.73
N THR A 119 20.69 20.83 2.88
CA THR A 119 21.37 20.14 1.78
C THR A 119 20.42 19.27 0.98
N TYR A 120 19.48 18.57 1.64
CA TYR A 120 18.46 17.76 0.97
C TYR A 120 17.53 18.61 0.08
N PHE A 121 17.08 19.76 0.59
CA PHE A 121 16.12 20.61 -0.11
C PHE A 121 16.70 21.43 -1.27
N GLU A 122 18.02 21.41 -1.48
CA GLU A 122 18.64 21.92 -2.71
C GLU A 122 18.19 21.12 -3.95
N ASP A 123 18.03 19.79 -3.82
CA ASP A 123 17.52 18.92 -4.88
C ASP A 123 16.90 17.61 -4.32
N PRO A 124 15.66 17.66 -3.79
CA PRO A 124 14.98 16.49 -3.24
C PRO A 124 14.87 15.33 -4.24
N ASN A 125 14.68 15.65 -5.52
CA ASN A 125 14.52 14.66 -6.58
C ASN A 125 15.80 13.85 -6.77
N ARG A 126 16.96 14.51 -6.75
CA ARG A 126 18.26 13.83 -6.79
C ARG A 126 18.42 12.91 -5.60
N TYR A 127 18.22 13.40 -4.38
CA TYR A 127 18.38 12.57 -3.18
C TYR A 127 17.41 11.39 -3.13
N PHE A 128 16.16 11.58 -3.52
CA PHE A 128 15.20 10.48 -3.63
C PHE A 128 15.69 9.39 -4.59
N LYS A 129 16.18 9.78 -5.79
CA LYS A 129 16.67 8.83 -6.80
C LYS A 129 17.95 8.12 -6.38
N GLU A 130 18.93 8.88 -5.88
CA GLU A 130 20.22 8.35 -5.41
C GLU A 130 20.02 7.38 -4.24
N THR A 131 19.23 7.79 -3.24
CA THR A 131 18.93 6.96 -2.06
C THR A 131 18.19 5.69 -2.48
N SER A 132 17.18 5.81 -3.35
CA SER A 132 16.39 4.66 -3.81
C SER A 132 17.20 3.66 -4.62
N ILE A 133 18.21 4.09 -5.38
CA ILE A 133 19.06 3.18 -6.17
C ILE A 133 20.23 2.66 -5.34
N TYR A 134 21.03 3.54 -4.74
CA TYR A 134 22.30 3.18 -4.11
C TYR A 134 22.14 2.60 -2.71
N LYS A 135 21.01 2.86 -2.05
CA LYS A 135 20.70 2.36 -0.69
C LYS A 135 19.43 1.51 -0.67
N ILE A 136 19.13 0.83 -1.79
CA ILE A 136 17.85 0.14 -2.01
C ILE A 136 17.46 -0.83 -0.90
N SER A 137 18.38 -1.63 -0.36
CA SER A 137 18.06 -2.60 0.70
C SER A 137 17.54 -1.91 1.98
N LEU A 138 18.07 -0.74 2.32
CA LEU A 138 17.59 0.05 3.47
C LEU A 138 16.26 0.73 3.15
N VAL A 139 16.14 1.28 1.95
CA VAL A 139 14.93 1.95 1.48
C VAL A 139 13.75 0.99 1.45
N ILE A 140 13.91 -0.18 0.84
CA ILE A 140 12.85 -1.17 0.70
C ILE A 140 12.45 -1.77 2.07
N ASN A 141 13.39 -1.89 3.02
CA ASN A 141 13.09 -2.24 4.41
C ASN A 141 12.14 -1.23 5.05
N ARG A 142 12.43 0.07 4.89
CA ARG A 142 11.57 1.13 5.44
C ARG A 142 10.18 1.11 4.82
N TYR A 143 10.09 0.91 3.51
CA TYR A 143 8.80 0.74 2.83
C TYR A 143 8.04 -0.50 3.29
N TRP A 144 8.71 -1.64 3.45
CA TRP A 144 8.12 -2.89 3.92
C TRP A 144 7.55 -2.74 5.33
N GLN A 145 8.34 -2.18 6.25
CA GLN A 145 7.91 -1.89 7.62
C GLN A 145 6.63 -1.07 7.63
N ASN A 146 6.56 0.00 6.83
CA ASN A 146 5.38 0.87 6.77
C ASN A 146 4.19 0.26 6.00
N MET A 147 4.41 -0.76 5.17
CA MET A 147 3.33 -1.46 4.47
C MET A 147 2.62 -2.45 5.39
N PHE A 148 3.39 -3.14 6.22
CA PHE A 148 2.94 -4.21 7.09
C PHE A 148 3.02 -3.82 8.58
N ASP A 149 2.84 -2.53 8.88
CA ASP A 149 2.77 -1.96 10.23
C ASP A 149 1.36 -2.11 10.85
N CYS A 150 0.80 -3.31 10.73
CA CYS A 150 -0.48 -3.70 11.30
C CYS A 150 -0.47 -5.20 11.59
N ASP A 151 -1.40 -5.67 12.43
CA ASP A 151 -1.48 -7.10 12.72
C ASP A 151 -2.04 -7.89 11.53
N TYR A 152 -2.94 -7.26 10.77
CA TYR A 152 -3.56 -7.81 9.58
C TYR A 152 -3.66 -6.75 8.49
N LEU A 153 -3.38 -7.14 7.25
CA LEU A 153 -3.65 -6.36 6.06
C LEU A 153 -4.57 -7.17 5.15
N ILE A 154 -5.77 -6.67 4.89
CA ILE A 154 -6.66 -7.22 3.87
C ILE A 154 -6.49 -6.41 2.59
N PHE A 155 -6.25 -7.11 1.48
CA PHE A 155 -6.10 -6.51 0.17
C PHE A 155 -7.16 -7.02 -0.80
N PHE A 156 -8.14 -6.16 -1.12
CA PHE A 156 -9.18 -6.47 -2.11
C PHE A 156 -8.75 -6.05 -3.51
N TYR A 157 -9.06 -6.87 -4.51
CA TYR A 157 -8.67 -6.62 -5.89
C TYR A 157 -9.73 -7.05 -6.90
N ASN A 158 -9.56 -6.69 -8.18
CA ASN A 158 -10.55 -6.92 -9.24
C ASN A 158 -11.91 -6.23 -8.99
N ILE A 159 -11.91 -5.07 -8.34
CA ILE A 159 -13.14 -4.34 -8.00
C ILE A 159 -13.86 -3.85 -9.26
N ILE A 160 -13.15 -3.21 -10.19
CA ILE A 160 -13.76 -2.68 -11.41
C ILE A 160 -14.29 -3.81 -12.33
N PRO A 161 -13.52 -4.87 -12.64
CA PRO A 161 -14.02 -6.00 -13.41
C PRO A 161 -15.28 -6.64 -12.82
N ALA A 162 -15.34 -6.75 -11.49
CA ALA A 162 -16.51 -7.30 -10.80
C ALA A 162 -17.73 -6.37 -10.85
N LEU A 163 -17.53 -5.05 -10.66
CA LEU A 163 -18.61 -4.05 -10.82
C LEU A 163 -19.15 -4.01 -12.26
N GLU A 164 -18.29 -4.24 -13.25
CA GLU A 164 -18.65 -4.26 -14.66
C GLU A 164 -19.16 -5.63 -15.15
N GLY A 165 -19.14 -6.65 -14.29
CA GLY A 165 -19.73 -7.96 -14.56
C GLY A 165 -18.91 -8.91 -15.45
N TYR A 166 -17.62 -8.62 -15.69
CA TYR A 166 -16.73 -9.49 -16.48
C TYR A 166 -15.59 -10.11 -15.66
N GLY A 167 -15.62 -9.96 -14.34
CA GLY A 167 -14.66 -10.58 -13.43
C GLY A 167 -15.26 -10.86 -12.05
N SER A 168 -14.44 -11.41 -11.17
CA SER A 168 -14.82 -11.64 -9.77
C SER A 168 -13.88 -10.90 -8.84
N ILE A 169 -14.45 -10.30 -7.79
CA ILE A 169 -13.68 -9.67 -6.73
C ILE A 169 -12.86 -10.74 -6.00
N GLY A 170 -11.60 -10.42 -5.70
CA GLY A 170 -10.71 -11.29 -4.94
C GLY A 170 -10.16 -10.57 -3.72
N TYR A 171 -9.59 -11.36 -2.81
CA TYR A 171 -8.88 -10.83 -1.65
C TYR A 171 -7.60 -11.63 -1.34
N ARG A 172 -6.69 -10.99 -0.61
CA ARG A 172 -5.55 -11.61 0.08
C ARG A 172 -5.44 -11.04 1.48
N VAL A 173 -4.97 -11.86 2.41
CA VAL A 173 -4.66 -11.44 3.78
C VAL A 173 -3.17 -11.62 4.01
N PHE A 174 -2.56 -10.59 4.56
CA PHE A 174 -1.18 -10.63 5.03
C PHE A 174 -1.20 -10.43 6.55
N GLY A 175 -0.54 -11.31 7.29
CA GLY A 175 -0.35 -11.12 8.73
C GLY A 175 0.77 -10.13 9.03
N ARG A 176 1.02 -9.91 10.32
CA ARG A 176 2.12 -9.07 10.81
C ARG A 176 3.49 -9.62 10.42
N ASN A 177 4.01 -9.16 9.29
CA ASN A 177 5.40 -9.36 8.88
C ASN A 177 6.12 -8.01 8.83
N ALA A 178 6.09 -7.26 9.93
CA ALA A 178 6.86 -6.02 10.06
C ALA A 178 8.38 -6.26 9.95
N VAL A 179 8.84 -7.49 10.18
CA VAL A 179 10.22 -7.90 9.90
C VAL A 179 10.40 -8.00 8.39
N PRO A 180 11.23 -7.14 7.77
CA PRO A 180 11.50 -7.25 6.35
C PRO A 180 12.23 -8.55 6.02
N PRO A 181 12.05 -9.07 4.79
CA PRO A 181 12.88 -10.14 4.28
C PRO A 181 14.37 -9.82 4.39
N ARG A 182 15.20 -10.85 4.53
CA ARG A 182 16.65 -10.68 4.45
C ARG A 182 17.05 -10.48 2.99
N TRP A 183 17.01 -9.23 2.54
CA TRP A 183 17.32 -8.90 1.16
C TRP A 183 18.78 -9.17 0.81
N ARG A 184 18.98 -9.81 -0.33
CA ARG A 184 20.28 -9.96 -1.00
C ARG A 184 20.49 -8.81 -1.99
N PRO A 185 21.41 -7.85 -1.71
CA PRO A 185 21.59 -6.66 -2.54
C PRO A 185 21.78 -6.95 -4.03
N GLU A 186 22.48 -8.03 -4.37
CA GLU A 186 22.79 -8.48 -5.72
C GLU A 186 21.57 -8.91 -6.54
N LEU A 187 20.44 -9.22 -5.88
CA LEU A 187 19.21 -9.61 -6.56
C LEU A 187 18.34 -8.43 -6.96
N PHE A 188 18.64 -7.22 -6.46
CA PHE A 188 17.93 -6.03 -6.89
C PHE A 188 18.37 -5.61 -8.29
N SER A 189 17.38 -5.24 -9.09
CA SER A 189 17.63 -4.58 -10.37
C SER A 189 16.57 -3.53 -10.66
N PHE A 190 16.92 -2.59 -11.51
CA PHE A 190 16.05 -1.48 -11.89
C PHE A 190 15.90 -1.43 -13.41
N THR A 191 14.74 -0.98 -13.88
CA THR A 191 14.58 -0.66 -15.31
C THR A 191 15.46 0.50 -15.76
N LYS A 192 15.84 1.40 -14.84
CA LYS A 192 16.80 2.48 -15.02
C LYS A 192 17.89 2.32 -13.97
N SER A 193 19.09 1.96 -14.40
CA SER A 193 20.20 1.58 -13.52
C SER A 193 20.90 2.75 -12.85
N SER A 194 20.61 3.99 -13.26
CA SER A 194 21.21 5.19 -12.67
C SER A 194 20.20 6.30 -12.44
N PRO A 195 20.42 7.19 -11.44
CA PRO A 195 19.57 8.36 -11.22
C PRO A 195 19.39 9.24 -12.46
N ALA A 196 20.45 9.39 -13.27
CA ALA A 196 20.43 10.18 -14.50
C ALA A 196 19.48 9.63 -15.58
N THR A 197 19.31 8.31 -15.65
CA THR A 197 18.42 7.66 -16.63
C THR A 197 16.98 7.53 -16.13
N TRP A 198 16.73 7.77 -14.85
CA TRP A 198 15.40 7.79 -14.26
C TRP A 198 14.76 9.15 -14.45
N ASN A 199 13.79 9.23 -15.36
CA ASN A 199 12.98 10.44 -15.60
C ASN A 199 11.85 10.57 -14.56
N GLU A 200 10.74 9.86 -14.77
CA GLU A 200 9.53 9.92 -13.96
C GLU A 200 9.35 8.64 -13.16
N SER A 201 9.52 7.46 -13.77
CA SER A 201 9.32 6.19 -13.05
C SER A 201 10.50 5.24 -13.19
N ASN A 202 10.67 4.39 -12.18
CA ASN A 202 11.64 3.32 -12.19
C ASN A 202 11.06 2.08 -11.50
N THR A 203 10.98 0.98 -12.24
CA THR A 203 10.51 -0.29 -11.72
C THR A 203 11.65 -1.00 -11.00
N LEU A 204 11.40 -1.34 -9.75
CA LEU A 204 12.26 -2.16 -8.91
C LEU A 204 11.90 -3.63 -9.12
N LYS A 205 12.91 -4.45 -9.36
CA LYS A 205 12.82 -5.90 -9.40
C LYS A 205 13.70 -6.53 -8.33
N TYR A 206 13.28 -7.70 -7.84
CA TYR A 206 14.08 -8.57 -6.99
C TYR A 206 14.04 -9.98 -7.59
N ASN A 207 15.20 -10.58 -7.82
CA ASN A 207 15.33 -11.88 -8.49
C ASN A 207 14.56 -11.96 -9.84
N GLY A 208 14.62 -10.89 -10.64
CA GLY A 208 13.90 -10.78 -11.92
C GLY A 208 12.40 -10.51 -11.82
N ILE A 209 11.78 -10.68 -10.65
CA ILE A 209 10.36 -10.41 -10.38
C ILE A 209 10.16 -8.94 -10.03
N THR A 210 9.10 -8.32 -10.53
CA THR A 210 8.80 -6.92 -10.20
C THR A 210 8.33 -6.79 -8.76
N LEU A 211 9.10 -6.10 -7.92
CA LEU A 211 8.78 -5.89 -6.50
C LEU A 211 8.00 -4.59 -6.27
N GLY A 212 8.29 -3.56 -7.05
CA GLY A 212 7.64 -2.26 -6.86
C GLY A 212 7.98 -1.24 -7.93
N ASN A 213 7.44 -0.05 -7.79
CA ASN A 213 7.69 1.04 -8.72
C ASN A 213 7.82 2.36 -7.95
N PHE A 214 8.93 3.05 -8.20
CA PHE A 214 9.16 4.40 -7.74
C PHE A 214 8.75 5.41 -8.80
N GLN A 215 8.19 6.55 -8.39
CA GLN A 215 7.86 7.66 -9.28
C GLN A 215 8.21 9.01 -8.66
N VAL A 216 8.65 9.94 -9.50
CA VAL A 216 8.92 11.34 -9.20
C VAL A 216 7.95 12.18 -10.01
N HIS A 217 7.06 12.91 -9.35
CA HIS A 217 6.14 13.81 -10.05
C HIS A 217 6.82 15.16 -10.34
N ARG A 218 6.76 15.63 -11.59
CA ARG A 218 7.40 16.90 -11.97
C ARG A 218 6.63 18.14 -11.52
N ASN A 219 5.31 18.03 -11.40
CA ASN A 219 4.40 19.16 -11.18
C ASN A 219 3.71 19.12 -9.81
N ARG A 220 4.15 18.24 -8.91
CA ARG A 220 3.55 18.05 -7.58
C ARG A 220 4.65 17.70 -6.59
N ASP A 221 4.56 18.26 -5.39
CA ASP A 221 5.38 17.88 -4.23
C ASP A 221 4.95 16.49 -3.75
N CYS A 222 5.40 15.46 -4.46
CA CYS A 222 5.00 14.08 -4.20
C CYS A 222 5.99 13.11 -4.84
N PHE A 223 6.63 12.32 -3.99
CA PHE A 223 7.22 11.06 -4.42
C PHE A 223 6.18 9.95 -4.37
N LYS A 224 6.41 8.87 -5.11
CA LYS A 224 5.56 7.69 -5.04
C LYS A 224 6.37 6.42 -5.01
N PHE A 225 5.99 5.52 -4.12
CA PHE A 225 6.38 4.12 -4.18
C PHE A 225 5.16 3.25 -3.97
N ARG A 226 5.02 2.24 -4.82
CA ARG A 226 4.01 1.21 -4.68
C ARG A 226 4.63 -0.16 -4.84
N PHE A 227 4.37 -1.05 -3.89
CA PHE A 227 4.67 -2.46 -4.07
C PHE A 227 3.81 -3.04 -5.19
N ASN A 228 4.40 -3.97 -5.94
CA ASN A 228 3.66 -4.88 -6.80
C ASN A 228 3.27 -6.09 -5.95
N MET A 229 1.99 -6.18 -5.59
CA MET A 229 1.50 -7.18 -4.66
C MET A 229 1.52 -8.59 -5.27
N ASP A 230 1.33 -8.71 -6.59
CA ASP A 230 1.50 -9.97 -7.32
C ASP A 230 2.96 -10.44 -7.30
N GLY A 231 3.90 -9.49 -7.42
CA GLY A 231 5.32 -9.76 -7.29
C GLY A 231 5.74 -10.21 -5.89
N ILE A 232 5.20 -9.56 -4.84
CA ILE A 232 5.44 -10.00 -3.45
C ILE A 232 4.95 -11.44 -3.25
N ILE A 233 3.74 -11.76 -3.70
CA ILE A 233 3.18 -13.11 -3.56
C ILE A 233 4.07 -14.14 -4.25
N LYS A 234 4.48 -13.87 -5.51
CA LYS A 234 5.38 -14.76 -6.25
C LYS A 234 6.72 -14.98 -5.56
N LEU A 235 7.29 -13.92 -4.97
CA LEU A 235 8.55 -14.03 -4.24
C LEU A 235 8.39 -14.89 -2.97
N ILE A 236 7.28 -14.75 -2.24
CA ILE A 236 6.98 -15.59 -1.07
C ILE A 236 6.78 -17.05 -1.51
N GLU A 237 6.00 -17.30 -2.55
CA GLU A 237 5.72 -18.64 -3.07
C GLU A 237 6.98 -19.34 -3.58
N ASN A 238 7.93 -18.58 -4.15
CA ASN A 238 9.23 -19.10 -4.57
C ASN A 238 10.22 -19.33 -3.41
N GLY A 239 9.93 -18.85 -2.20
CA GLY A 239 10.87 -18.84 -1.09
C GLY A 239 12.05 -17.87 -1.28
N ASP A 240 11.87 -16.85 -2.14
CA ASP A 240 12.87 -15.81 -2.37
C ASP A 240 12.91 -14.78 -1.23
N ILE A 241 11.78 -14.62 -0.52
CA ILE A 241 11.59 -13.71 0.62
C ILE A 241 10.73 -14.32 1.73
#